data_AF-A0A4Y2C7F5-F1
#
_entry.id   AF-A0A4Y2C7F5-F1
#
_cell.length_a   1.000
_cell.length_b   1.000
_cell.length_c   1.000
_cell.angle_alpha   90.00
_cell.angle_beta   90.00
_cell.angle_gamma   90.00
#
_symmetry.space_group_name_H-M   'P 1'
#
loop_
_entity.id
_entity.type
_entity.pdbx_description
1 polymer ?
#
loop_
_entity_poly.entity_id
_entity_poly.type
_entity_poly.pdbx_seq_one_letter_code
_entity_poly.pdbx_strand_id
1 'polypeptide(L)'
;MHSRPTIKSLTFDGQTSWTVFKTQFDVVSSINGWTDFVKASQLVASLRGSAAEVLQGIPADKLTDLTIIEKALESRFGDSHLKQFYRTELKTRRQKPGESLQELAADVERLMSLAYAECPQDV
;
A
#
# COMPACT_ATOMS: atom_id res chain seq x y z
N MET A 1 10.08 16.55 32.66
CA MET A 1 9.91 15.35 31.80
C MET A 1 9.09 15.79 30.60
N HIS A 2 9.68 15.83 29.40
CA HIS A 2 8.92 16.14 28.18
C HIS A 2 8.19 14.88 27.72
N SER A 3 6.86 14.92 27.69
CA SER A 3 6.05 13.85 27.10
C SER A 3 6.43 13.67 25.64
N ARG A 4 6.76 12.43 25.23
CA ARG A 4 7.02 12.13 23.82
C ARG A 4 5.78 12.49 22.99
N PRO A 5 5.92 13.21 21.86
CA PRO A 5 4.79 13.48 20.99
C PRO A 5 4.19 12.14 20.50
N THR A 6 2.91 11.92 20.76
CA THR A 6 2.19 10.78 20.16
C THR A 6 1.79 11.19 18.74
N ILE A 7 2.34 10.52 17.73
CA ILE A 7 1.95 10.75 16.34
C ILE A 7 0.52 10.22 16.15
N LYS A 8 -0.35 11.02 15.49
CA LYS A 8 -1.76 10.70 15.23
C LYS A 8 -1.91 9.36 14.48
N SER A 9 -3.06 8.70 14.70
CA SER A 9 -3.41 7.45 14.02
C SER A 9 -3.44 7.66 12.50
N LEU A 10 -2.75 6.79 11.77
CA LEU A 10 -2.89 6.69 10.33
C LEU A 10 -4.22 6.04 9.97
N THR A 11 -4.69 6.27 8.75
CA THR A 11 -5.88 5.61 8.20
C THR A 11 -5.54 4.98 6.87
N PHE A 12 -6.06 3.77 6.64
CA PHE A 12 -5.93 3.07 5.37
C PHE A 12 -7.30 2.64 4.87
N ASP A 13 -7.71 3.15 3.72
CA ASP A 13 -8.99 2.83 3.08
C ASP A 13 -8.85 1.97 1.81
N GLY A 14 -7.60 1.69 1.41
CA GLY A 14 -7.23 0.96 0.19
C GLY A 14 -6.97 1.83 -1.04
N GLN A 15 -7.07 3.17 -0.94
CA GLN A 15 -6.79 4.07 -2.09
C GLN A 15 -5.31 4.40 -2.25
N THR A 16 -4.60 4.60 -1.15
CA THR A 16 -3.14 4.76 -1.15
C THR A 16 -2.46 3.40 -1.36
N SER A 17 -1.25 3.36 -1.93
CA SER A 17 -0.46 2.13 -2.00
C SER A 17 -0.26 1.53 -0.60
N TRP A 18 -0.48 0.21 -0.49
CA TRP A 18 -0.24 -0.53 0.75
C TRP A 18 1.21 -0.39 1.23
N THR A 19 2.19 -0.47 0.32
CA THR A 19 3.62 -0.31 0.63
C THR A 19 3.93 1.07 1.24
N VAL A 20 3.31 2.13 0.72
CA VAL A 20 3.46 3.50 1.25
C VAL A 20 2.86 3.59 2.65
N PHE A 21 1.64 3.09 2.84
CA PHE A 21 0.99 3.09 4.14
C PHE A 21 1.80 2.28 5.17
N LYS A 22 2.24 1.07 4.81
CA LYS A 22 3.03 0.19 5.68
C LYS A 22 4.33 0.87 6.11
N THR A 23 5.03 1.52 5.19
CA THR A 23 6.26 2.28 5.51
C THR A 23 6.00 3.39 6.53
N GLN A 24 4.93 4.17 6.33
CA GLN A 24 4.54 5.22 7.28
C GLN A 24 4.16 4.64 8.65
N PHE A 25 3.41 3.54 8.65
CA PHE A 25 3.01 2.82 9.85
C PHE A 25 4.21 2.29 10.63
N ASP A 26 5.19 1.71 9.95
CA ASP A 26 6.42 1.20 10.56
C ASP A 26 7.23 2.31 11.22
N VAL A 27 7.38 3.46 10.56
CA VAL A 27 8.05 4.65 11.12
C VAL A 27 7.33 5.12 12.39
N VAL A 28 6.00 5.28 12.34
CA VAL A 28 5.20 5.70 13.50
C VAL A 28 5.31 4.70 14.65
N SER A 29 5.23 3.41 14.35
CA SER A 29 5.31 2.34 15.34
C SER A 29 6.68 2.31 16.04
N SER A 30 7.76 2.57 15.30
CA SER A 30 9.12 2.63 15.82
C SER A 30 9.32 3.83 16.76
N ILE A 31 8.86 5.02 16.35
CA ILE A 31 8.92 6.24 17.16
C ILE A 31 8.15 6.05 18.48
N ASN A 32 7.00 5.38 18.42
CA ASN A 32 6.15 5.13 19.59
C ASN A 32 6.57 3.89 20.40
N GLY A 33 7.53 3.09 19.93
CA GLY A 33 7.97 1.86 20.60
C GLY A 33 6.88 0.80 20.73
N TRP A 34 6.02 0.67 19.72
CA TRP A 34 4.93 -0.31 19.74
C TRP A 34 5.45 -1.75 19.64
N THR A 35 4.95 -2.62 20.52
CA THR A 35 5.10 -4.07 20.39
C THR A 35 4.24 -4.58 19.24
N ASP A 36 4.52 -5.79 18.73
CA ASP A 36 3.75 -6.38 17.63
C ASP A 36 2.25 -6.51 17.95
N PHE A 37 1.90 -6.79 19.20
CA PHE A 37 0.51 -6.79 19.65
C PHE A 37 -0.15 -5.41 19.52
N VAL A 38 0.56 -4.35 19.92
CA VAL A 38 0.07 -2.97 19.79
C VAL A 38 0.00 -2.58 18.30
N LYS A 39 0.99 -2.96 17.50
CA LYS A 39 0.98 -2.77 16.05
C LYS A 39 -0.24 -3.45 15.41
N ALA A 40 -0.52 -4.71 15.73
CA ALA A 40 -1.70 -5.42 15.22
C ALA A 40 -2.99 -4.68 15.56
N SER A 41 -3.14 -4.27 16.83
CA SER A 41 -4.32 -3.55 17.30
C SER A 41 -4.48 -2.19 16.61
N GLN A 42 -3.38 -1.44 16.45
CA GLN A 42 -3.38 -0.15 15.77
C GLN A 42 -3.63 -0.29 14.27
N LEU A 43 -3.08 -1.34 13.65
CA LEU A 43 -3.29 -1.64 12.24
C LEU A 43 -4.77 -1.92 11.99
N VAL A 44 -5.40 -2.80 12.77
CA VAL A 44 -6.86 -3.06 12.71
C VAL A 44 -7.65 -1.76 12.92
N ALA A 45 -7.30 -0.96 13.91
CA ALA A 45 -7.98 0.31 14.20
C ALA A 45 -7.80 1.38 13.10
N SER A 46 -6.77 1.27 12.26
CA SER A 46 -6.49 2.18 11.15
C SER A 46 -7.30 1.88 9.88
N LEU A 47 -7.82 0.65 9.74
CA LEU A 47 -8.49 0.22 8.50
C LEU A 47 -9.87 0.86 8.37
N ARG A 48 -10.19 1.35 7.18
CA ARG A 48 -11.48 1.93 6.80
C ARG A 48 -11.93 1.36 5.47
N GLY A 49 -13.21 1.53 5.13
CA GLY A 49 -13.76 1.17 3.82
C GLY A 49 -13.36 -0.24 3.36
N SER A 50 -12.90 -0.34 2.11
CA SER A 50 -12.52 -1.61 1.47
C SER A 50 -11.38 -2.35 2.19
N ALA A 51 -10.49 -1.62 2.85
CA ALA A 51 -9.39 -2.23 3.61
C ALA A 51 -9.90 -2.92 4.88
N ALA A 52 -10.92 -2.38 5.53
CA ALA A 52 -11.51 -3.00 6.73
C ALA A 52 -12.22 -4.33 6.42
N GLU A 53 -12.71 -4.52 5.19
CA GLU A 53 -13.34 -5.77 4.75
C GLU A 53 -12.39 -6.97 4.77
N VAL A 54 -11.06 -6.75 4.69
CA VAL A 54 -10.05 -7.82 4.81
C VAL A 54 -10.18 -8.57 6.14
N LEU A 55 -10.61 -7.87 7.19
CA LEU A 55 -10.77 -8.44 8.52
C LEU A 55 -11.85 -9.52 8.58
N GLN A 56 -12.83 -9.51 7.66
CA GLN A 56 -13.90 -10.52 7.62
C GLN A 56 -13.37 -11.92 7.29
N GLY A 57 -12.22 -12.01 6.59
CA GLY A 57 -11.58 -13.28 6.24
C GLY A 57 -10.63 -13.83 7.32
N ILE A 58 -10.41 -13.09 8.41
CA ILE A 58 -9.46 -13.45 9.47
C ILE A 58 -10.23 -13.88 10.72
N PRO A 59 -9.93 -15.06 11.31
CA PRO A 59 -10.52 -15.46 12.59
C PRO A 59 -10.25 -14.43 13.70
N ALA A 60 -11.23 -14.19 14.57
CA ALA A 60 -11.15 -13.14 15.59
C ALA A 60 -9.96 -13.31 16.55
N ASP A 61 -9.60 -14.56 16.89
CA ASP A 61 -8.43 -14.90 17.72
C ASP A 61 -7.08 -14.62 17.04
N LYS A 62 -7.09 -14.37 15.72
CA LYS A 62 -5.92 -14.05 14.91
C LYS A 62 -5.81 -12.56 14.57
N LEU A 63 -6.79 -11.74 14.94
CA LEU A 63 -6.75 -10.28 14.75
C LEU A 63 -5.76 -9.56 15.69
N THR A 64 -5.02 -10.30 16.52
CA THR A 64 -3.91 -9.80 17.32
C THR A 64 -2.55 -10.18 16.74
N ASP A 65 -2.52 -11.00 15.68
CA ASP A 65 -1.31 -11.42 14.99
C ASP A 65 -1.01 -10.46 13.84
N LEU A 66 0.01 -9.63 14.03
CA LEU A 66 0.43 -8.64 13.04
C LEU A 66 0.75 -9.28 11.68
N THR A 67 1.41 -10.43 11.68
CA THR A 67 1.86 -11.08 10.44
C THR A 67 0.67 -11.56 9.61
N ILE A 68 -0.39 -12.07 10.27
CA ILE A 68 -1.60 -12.52 9.58
C ILE A 68 -2.31 -11.34 8.93
N ILE A 69 -2.47 -10.23 9.66
CA ILE A 69 -3.15 -9.03 9.15
C ILE A 69 -2.36 -8.41 8.00
N GLU A 70 -1.05 -8.25 8.14
CA GLU A 70 -0.19 -7.72 7.07
C GLU A 70 -0.23 -8.59 5.82
N LYS A 71 -0.18 -9.92 5.94
CA LYS A 71 -0.27 -10.81 4.78
C LYS A 71 -1.61 -10.71 4.06
N ALA A 72 -2.70 -10.56 4.81
CA ALA A 72 -4.02 -10.39 4.21
C ALA A 72 -4.15 -9.06 3.47
N LEU A 73 -3.59 -7.98 4.03
CA LEU A 73 -3.54 -6.66 3.38
C LEU A 73 -2.61 -6.68 2.15
N GLU A 74 -1.43 -7.29 2.25
CA GLU A 74 -0.52 -7.50 1.13
C GLU A 74 -1.16 -8.32 0.01
N SER A 75 -1.91 -9.37 0.35
CA SER A 75 -2.59 -10.19 -0.64
C SER A 75 -3.67 -9.43 -1.40
N ARG A 76 -4.34 -8.44 -0.80
CA ARG A 76 -5.44 -7.70 -1.46
C ARG A 76 -5.00 -6.38 -2.07
N PHE A 77 -4.10 -5.67 -1.41
CA PHE A 77 -3.66 -4.31 -1.74
C PHE A 77 -2.17 -4.19 -2.04
N GLY A 78 -1.41 -5.28 -1.93
CA GLY A 78 0.00 -5.30 -2.25
C GLY A 78 0.28 -5.05 -3.73
N ASP A 79 1.54 -4.75 -4.01
CA ASP A 79 1.95 -4.22 -5.32
C ASP A 79 1.82 -5.26 -6.45
N SER A 80 1.58 -6.54 -6.15
CA SER A 80 1.39 -7.58 -7.17
C SER A 80 0.14 -7.36 -8.02
N HIS A 81 -0.99 -7.01 -7.39
CA HIS A 81 -2.22 -6.62 -8.09
C HIS A 81 -2.02 -5.30 -8.84
N LEU A 82 -1.26 -4.39 -8.25
CA LEU A 82 -0.98 -3.09 -8.83
C LEU A 82 -0.07 -3.21 -10.08
N LYS A 83 0.94 -4.10 -10.06
CA LYS A 83 1.76 -4.45 -11.23
C LYS A 83 0.90 -5.01 -12.35
N GLN A 84 -0.03 -5.92 -12.07
CA GLN A 84 -0.91 -6.48 -13.08
C GLN A 84 -1.91 -5.44 -13.63
N PHE A 85 -2.40 -4.56 -12.77
CA PHE A 85 -3.22 -3.41 -13.16
C PHE A 85 -2.45 -2.49 -14.12
N TYR A 86 -1.24 -2.05 -13.77
CA TYR A 86 -0.42 -1.19 -14.63
C TYR A 86 0.01 -1.89 -15.93
N ARG A 87 0.29 -3.19 -15.92
CA ARG A 87 0.51 -3.96 -17.15
C ARG A 87 -0.70 -3.93 -18.07
N THR A 88 -1.90 -4.00 -17.50
CA THR A 88 -3.15 -3.94 -18.26
C THR A 88 -3.40 -2.53 -18.80
N GLU A 89 -3.24 -1.51 -17.95
CA GLU A 89 -3.37 -0.11 -18.33
C GLU A 89 -2.39 0.24 -19.47
N LEU A 90 -1.12 -0.14 -19.33
CA LEU A 90 -0.09 0.00 -20.36
C LEU A 90 -0.47 -0.67 -21.68
N LYS A 91 -0.99 -1.91 -21.66
CA LYS A 91 -1.45 -2.62 -22.86
C LYS A 91 -2.59 -1.90 -23.58
N THR A 92 -3.45 -1.23 -22.83
CA THR A 92 -4.61 -0.51 -23.37
C THR A 92 -4.32 0.95 -23.68
N ARG A 93 -3.15 1.47 -23.27
CA ARG A 93 -2.80 2.87 -23.41
C ARG A 93 -2.66 3.26 -24.88
N ARG A 94 -3.43 4.27 -25.29
CA ARG A 94 -3.37 4.89 -26.62
C ARG A 94 -3.45 6.39 -26.47
N GLN A 95 -2.84 7.13 -27.39
CA GLN A 95 -2.92 8.60 -27.42
C GLN A 95 -4.39 9.04 -27.45
N LYS A 96 -4.76 9.96 -26.55
CA LYS A 96 -6.11 10.55 -26.54
C LYS A 96 -6.19 11.73 -27.53
N PRO A 97 -7.38 12.07 -28.06
CA PRO A 97 -7.55 13.28 -28.84
C PRO A 97 -7.12 14.52 -28.05
N GLY A 98 -6.22 15.32 -28.60
CA GLY A 98 -5.68 16.53 -27.94
C GLY A 98 -4.55 16.30 -26.94
N GLU A 99 -4.15 15.05 -26.69
CA GLU A 99 -2.98 14.73 -25.88
C GLU A 99 -1.70 14.88 -26.70
N SER A 100 -0.69 15.56 -26.15
CA SER A 100 0.62 15.67 -26.78
C SER A 100 1.40 14.36 -26.71
N LEU A 101 2.34 14.17 -27.63
CA LEU A 101 3.21 12.99 -27.62
C LEU A 101 4.09 12.92 -26.36
N GLN A 102 4.44 14.06 -25.77
CA GLN A 102 5.24 14.13 -24.54
C GLN A 102 4.44 13.65 -23.32
N GLU A 103 3.17 14.02 -23.22
CA GLU A 103 2.27 13.55 -22.16
C GLU A 103 2.04 12.03 -22.27
N LEU A 104 1.83 11.53 -23.50
CA LEU A 104 1.73 10.10 -23.75
C LEU A 104 3.02 9.37 -23.34
N ALA A 105 4.18 9.87 -23.75
CA ALA A 105 5.47 9.24 -23.45
C ALA A 105 5.76 9.19 -21.94
N ALA A 106 5.54 10.31 -21.22
CA ALA A 106 5.73 10.38 -19.79
C ALA A 106 4.82 9.40 -19.03
N ASP A 107 3.56 9.26 -19.45
CA ASP A 107 2.63 8.33 -18.83
C ASP A 107 2.97 6.86 -19.15
N VAL A 108 3.42 6.56 -20.37
CA VAL A 108 3.93 5.24 -20.75
C VAL A 108 5.16 4.86 -19.94
N GLU A 109 6.12 5.78 -19.77
CA GLU A 109 7.34 5.57 -18.97
C GLU A 109 7.02 5.34 -17.49
N ARG A 110 6.08 6.12 -16.94
CA ARG A 110 5.55 5.91 -15.59
C ARG A 110 4.92 4.53 -15.44
N LEU A 111 4.02 4.14 -16.36
CA LEU A 111 3.35 2.84 -16.34
C LEU A 111 4.33 1.68 -16.49
N MET A 112 5.35 1.81 -17.35
CA MET A 112 6.44 0.84 -17.49
C MET A 112 7.20 0.64 -16.18
N SER A 113 7.60 1.74 -15.54
CA SER A 113 8.33 1.71 -14.27
C SER A 113 7.52 1.02 -13.17
N LEU A 114 6.22 1.27 -13.12
CA LEU A 114 5.33 0.68 -12.12
C LEU A 114 4.95 -0.78 -12.43
N ALA A 115 4.87 -1.16 -13.71
CA ALA A 115 4.54 -2.51 -14.16
C ALA A 115 5.74 -3.50 -14.11
N TYR A 116 6.97 -2.97 -14.22
CA TYR A 116 8.21 -3.73 -14.38
C TYR A 116 9.38 -3.21 -13.53
N ALA A 117 9.11 -2.83 -12.27
CA ALA A 117 10.12 -2.31 -11.34
C ALA A 117 11.33 -3.24 -11.06
N GLU A 118 11.29 -4.50 -11.49
CA GLU A 118 12.37 -5.50 -11.31
C GLU A 118 13.21 -5.75 -12.56
N CYS A 119 12.96 -5.05 -13.67
CA CYS A 119 13.84 -5.16 -14.83
C CYS A 119 15.18 -4.49 -14.49
N PRO A 120 16.32 -5.20 -14.57
CA PRO A 120 17.62 -4.56 -14.52
C PRO A 120 17.64 -3.47 -15.60
N GLN A 121 18.11 -2.27 -15.26
CA GLN A 121 18.52 -1.30 -16.27
C GLN A 121 19.82 -1.81 -16.90
N ASP A 122 19.72 -2.86 -17.72
CA ASP A 122 20.83 -3.24 -18.60
C ASP A 122 20.85 -2.26 -19.78
N VAL A 123 21.69 -1.23 -19.66
CA VAL A 123 22.44 -0.58 -20.75
C VAL A 123 23.82 -0.20 -20.26
#